data_AF-A0A1B9XZ80-F1
#
_entry.id   AF-A0A1B9XZ80-F1
#
_cell.length_a   1.000
_cell.length_b   1.000
_cell.length_c   1.000
_cell.angle_alpha   90.00
_cell.angle_beta   90.00
_cell.angle_gamma   90.00
#
_symmetry.space_group_name_H-M   'P 1'
#
loop_
_entity.id
_entity.type
_entity.pdbx_description
1 polymer ?
#
loop_
_entity_poly.entity_id
_entity_poly.type
_entity_poly.pdbx_seq_one_letter_code
_entity_poly.pdbx_strand_id
1 'polypeptide(L)'
;MNDIDASITVILILGCHLAAILIGYKKQKTTLIVSYLNAVIIIGFLIFWIIDNINAKQHNFDFIELSVISVEVSILIAALYSISGFYSKTVVKVINYIGFGFHFLVTIGMLYFMLTFKLDTFF
;
A
#
# COMPACT_ATOMS: atom_id res chain seq x y z
N MET A 1 12.89 13.74 7.10
CA MET A 1 12.17 13.97 5.83
C MET A 1 11.37 15.23 6.02
N ASN A 2 11.49 16.22 5.14
CA ASN A 2 10.70 17.45 5.27
C ASN A 2 9.28 17.21 4.73
N ASP A 3 8.31 18.01 5.15
CA ASP A 3 6.88 17.86 4.81
C ASP A 3 6.62 17.90 3.30
N ILE A 4 7.45 18.65 2.58
CA ILE A 4 7.46 18.72 1.12
C ILE A 4 7.83 17.36 0.52
N ASP A 5 8.88 16.71 1.02
CA ASP A 5 9.35 15.41 0.52
C ASP A 5 8.25 14.35 0.74
N ALA A 6 7.67 14.34 1.94
CA ALA A 6 6.57 13.45 2.28
C ALA A 6 5.36 13.66 1.36
N SER A 7 5.00 14.91 1.09
CA SER A 7 3.86 15.26 0.23
C SER A 7 4.09 14.80 -1.21
N ILE A 8 5.31 15.02 -1.73
CA ILE A 8 5.70 14.56 -3.06
C ILE A 8 5.63 13.04 -3.15
N THR A 9 6.12 12.32 -2.14
CA THR A 9 6.05 10.85 -2.10
C THR A 9 4.60 10.36 -2.16
N VAL A 10 3.70 10.93 -1.35
CA VAL A 10 2.28 10.54 -1.34
C VAL A 10 1.60 10.84 -2.68
N ILE A 11 1.89 11.99 -3.30
CA ILE A 11 1.37 12.34 -4.63
C ILE A 11 1.85 11.34 -5.69
N LEU A 12 3.12 10.95 -5.65
CA LEU A 12 3.68 9.95 -6.58
C LEU A 12 3.00 8.58 -6.40
N ILE A 13 2.79 8.14 -5.15
CA ILE A 13 2.08 6.90 -4.85
C ILE A 13 0.64 6.96 -5.38
N LEU A 14 -0.06 8.09 -5.20
CA LEU A 14 -1.40 8.29 -5.75
C LEU A 14 -1.40 8.22 -7.28
N GLY A 15 -0.40 8.85 -7.92
CA GLY A 15 -0.17 8.77 -9.35
C GLY A 15 0.03 7.32 -9.84
N CYS A 16 0.77 6.49 -9.10
CA CYS A 16 0.93 5.08 -9.39
C CYS A 16 -0.40 4.30 -9.34
N HIS A 17 -1.28 4.59 -8.39
CA HIS A 17 -2.61 3.98 -8.33
C HIS A 17 -3.47 4.34 -9.55
N LEU A 18 -3.49 5.63 -9.92
CA LEU A 18 -4.23 6.10 -11.09
C LEU A 18 -3.67 5.49 -12.39
N ALA A 19 -2.35 5.43 -12.53
CA ALA A 19 -1.69 4.78 -13.66
C ALA A 19 -2.02 3.28 -13.73
N ALA A 20 -2.03 2.59 -12.58
CA ALA A 20 -2.38 1.18 -12.51
C ALA A 20 -3.81 0.91 -13.02
N ILE A 21 -4.78 1.77 -12.67
CA ILE A 21 -6.16 1.69 -13.18
C ILE A 21 -6.18 1.93 -14.68
N LEU A 22 -5.56 3.00 -15.17
CA LEU A 22 -5.58 3.38 -16.58
C LEU A 22 -4.93 2.31 -17.48
N ILE A 23 -3.73 1.86 -17.12
CA ILE A 23 -2.99 0.83 -17.86
C ILE A 23 -3.73 -0.50 -17.75
N GLY A 24 -4.22 -0.85 -16.56
CA GLY A 24 -5.00 -2.04 -16.27
C GLY A 24 -6.20 -2.17 -17.19
N TYR A 25 -7.00 -1.10 -17.25
CA TYR A 25 -8.16 -0.99 -18.10
C TYR A 25 -7.80 -1.11 -19.59
N LYS A 26 -6.84 -0.32 -20.07
CA LYS A 26 -6.42 -0.32 -21.49
C LYS A 26 -5.85 -1.67 -21.94
N LYS A 27 -5.16 -2.39 -21.07
CA LYS A 27 -4.55 -3.69 -21.37
C LYS A 27 -5.44 -4.88 -21.02
N GLN A 28 -6.64 -4.65 -20.46
CA GLN A 28 -7.53 -5.69 -19.92
C GLN A 28 -6.83 -6.63 -18.93
N LYS A 29 -5.83 -6.12 -18.21
CA LYS A 29 -5.00 -6.84 -17.24
C LYS A 29 -5.02 -6.18 -15.87
N THR A 30 -6.13 -5.53 -15.53
CA THR A 30 -6.31 -4.75 -14.29
C THR A 30 -5.92 -5.55 -13.06
N THR A 31 -6.41 -6.79 -12.91
CA THR A 31 -6.06 -7.62 -11.75
C THR A 31 -4.56 -7.82 -11.60
N LEU A 32 -3.86 -8.12 -12.70
CA LEU A 32 -2.42 -8.39 -12.66
C LEU A 32 -1.64 -7.13 -12.28
N ILE A 33 -1.97 -5.99 -12.90
CA ILE A 33 -1.31 -4.71 -12.62
C ILE A 33 -1.58 -4.25 -11.18
N VAL A 34 -2.82 -4.41 -10.70
CA VAL A 34 -3.18 -4.17 -9.30
C VAL A 34 -2.36 -5.06 -8.35
N SER A 35 -2.16 -6.32 -8.71
CA SER A 35 -1.38 -7.26 -7.89
C SER A 35 0.09 -6.83 -7.78
N TYR A 36 0.69 -6.37 -8.88
CA TYR A 36 2.04 -5.80 -8.84
C TYR A 36 2.12 -4.57 -7.94
N LEU A 37 1.17 -3.65 -8.05
CA LEU A 37 1.19 -2.45 -7.20
C LEU A 37 1.02 -2.80 -5.72
N ASN A 38 0.07 -3.68 -5.38
CA ASN A 38 -0.08 -4.16 -4.00
C ASN A 38 1.21 -4.80 -3.48
N ALA A 39 1.84 -5.68 -4.25
CA ALA A 39 3.08 -6.32 -3.83
C ALA A 39 4.18 -5.29 -3.54
N VAL A 40 4.36 -4.28 -4.41
CA VAL A 40 5.37 -3.22 -4.20
C VAL A 40 5.08 -2.42 -2.94
N ILE A 41 3.83 -1.98 -2.74
CA ILE A 41 3.43 -1.19 -1.56
C ILE A 41 3.67 -1.99 -0.28
N ILE A 42 3.23 -3.24 -0.24
CA ILE A 42 3.32 -4.08 0.97
C ILE A 42 4.77 -4.41 1.28
N ILE A 43 5.58 -4.75 0.28
CA ILE A 43 7.02 -4.99 0.49
C ILE A 43 7.69 -3.72 1.03
N GLY A 44 7.37 -2.55 0.48
CA GLY A 44 7.87 -1.27 0.98
C GLY A 44 7.46 -1.01 2.44
N PHE A 45 6.19 -1.23 2.76
CA PHE A 45 5.66 -1.11 4.12
C PHE A 45 6.38 -2.07 5.10
N LEU A 46 6.52 -3.35 4.75
CA LEU A 46 7.18 -4.34 5.60
C LEU A 46 8.67 -4.01 5.81
N ILE A 47 9.38 -3.54 4.78
CA ILE A 47 10.78 -3.12 4.92
C ILE A 47 10.87 -1.94 5.89
N PHE A 48 10.04 -0.92 5.72
CA PHE A 48 10.03 0.25 6.60
C PHE A 48 9.71 -0.16 8.05
N TRP A 49 8.70 -1.00 8.22
CA TRP A 49 8.30 -1.53 9.51
C TRP A 49 9.42 -2.34 10.20
N ILE A 50 10.15 -3.18 9.46
CA ILE A 50 11.32 -3.90 10.01
C ILE A 50 12.42 -2.94 10.45
N ILE A 51 12.73 -1.93 9.63
CA ILE A 51 13.79 -0.94 9.94
C ILE A 51 13.44 -0.17 11.22
N ASP A 52 12.19 0.29 11.34
CA ASP A 52 11.72 1.04 12.51
C ASP A 52 11.82 0.20 13.79
N ASN A 53 11.43 -1.07 13.70
CA ASN A 53 11.50 -2.01 14.82
C ASN A 53 12.93 -2.37 15.25
N ILE A 54 13.86 -2.50 14.30
CA ILE A 54 15.28 -2.75 14.63
C ILE A 54 15.86 -1.56 15.41
N ASN A 55 15.40 -0.34 15.13
CA ASN A 55 15.86 0.88 15.81
C ASN A 55 15.18 1.09 17.18
N ALA A 56 14.07 0.41 17.46
CA ALA A 56 13.39 0.48 18.74
C ALA A 56 14.12 -0.36 19.80
N LYS A 57 14.42 0.23 20.98
CA LYS A 57 15.11 -0.48 22.08
C LYS A 57 14.29 -1.63 22.67
N GLN A 58 12.96 -1.55 22.57
CA GLN A 58 12.01 -2.58 22.97
C GLN A 58 10.74 -2.37 22.16
N HIS A 59 10.32 -3.37 21.37
CA HIS A 59 9.06 -3.34 20.64
C HIS A 59 8.07 -4.32 21.25
N ASN A 60 6.91 -3.82 21.66
CA ASN A 60 5.79 -4.64 22.08
C ASN A 60 4.73 -4.54 20.99
N PHE A 61 4.39 -5.67 20.38
CA PHE A 61 3.36 -5.72 19.36
C PHE A 61 1.99 -5.44 19.97
N ASP A 62 1.36 -4.37 19.52
CA ASP A 62 -0.04 -4.11 19.85
C ASP A 62 -0.97 -4.92 18.94
N PHE A 63 -2.16 -5.25 19.44
CA PHE A 63 -3.14 -6.06 18.70
C PHE A 63 -3.52 -5.45 17.34
N ILE A 64 -3.60 -4.11 17.27
CA ILE A 64 -3.91 -3.38 16.04
C ILE A 64 -2.78 -3.56 15.03
N GLU A 65 -1.53 -3.44 15.45
CA GLU A 65 -0.35 -3.62 14.61
C GLU A 65 -0.29 -5.04 14.04
N LEU A 66 -0.47 -6.05 14.90
CA LEU A 66 -0.51 -7.45 14.47
C LEU A 66 -1.64 -7.71 13.47
N SER A 67 -2.79 -7.07 13.66
CA SER A 67 -3.93 -7.18 12.75
C SER A 67 -3.62 -6.57 11.38
N VAL A 68 -3.01 -5.38 11.36
CA VAL A 68 -2.59 -4.72 10.11
C VAL A 68 -1.58 -5.58 9.36
N ILE A 69 -0.52 -6.04 10.02
CA ILE A 69 0.50 -6.90 9.40
C ILE A 69 -0.13 -8.17 8.83
N SER A 70 -1.07 -8.80 9.56
CA SER A 70 -1.76 -10.01 9.10
C SER A 70 -2.60 -9.77 7.84
N VAL A 71 -3.29 -8.63 7.75
CA VAL A 71 -4.04 -8.22 6.56
C VAL A 71 -3.10 -7.96 5.39
N GLU A 72 -2.01 -7.22 5.60
CA GLU A 72 -1.04 -6.91 4.56
C GLU A 72 -0.37 -8.18 4.01
N VAL A 73 0.05 -9.11 4.88
CA VAL A 73 0.60 -10.40 4.46
C VAL A 73 -0.42 -11.22 3.65
N SER A 74 -1.69 -11.19 4.04
CA SER A 74 -2.75 -11.89 3.31
C SER A 74 -2.95 -11.33 1.89
N ILE A 75 -2.92 -9.99 1.76
CA ILE A 75 -2.99 -9.32 0.46
C ILE A 75 -1.75 -9.62 -0.37
N LEU A 76 -0.56 -9.62 0.25
CA LEU A 76 0.69 -9.94 -0.44
C LEU A 76 0.69 -11.37 -0.98
N ILE A 77 0.22 -12.35 -0.21
CA ILE A 77 0.08 -13.72 -0.68
C ILE A 77 -0.84 -13.75 -1.90
N ALA A 78 -2.01 -13.11 -1.84
CA ALA A 78 -2.92 -13.05 -2.99
C ALA A 78 -2.28 -12.33 -4.21
N ALA A 79 -1.50 -11.28 -3.98
CA ALA A 79 -0.78 -10.58 -5.03
C ALA A 79 0.26 -11.50 -5.72
N LEU A 80 1.04 -12.23 -4.93
CA LEU A 80 2.02 -13.19 -5.44
C LEU A 80 1.34 -14.33 -6.21
N TYR A 81 0.23 -14.89 -5.69
CA TYR A 81 -0.55 -15.90 -6.41
C TYR A 81 -1.04 -15.39 -7.78
N SER A 82 -1.53 -14.15 -7.83
CA SER A 82 -1.97 -13.51 -9.06
C SER A 82 -0.82 -13.37 -10.07
N ILE A 83 0.34 -12.89 -9.60
CA ILE A 83 1.57 -12.71 -10.41
C ILE A 83 2.10 -14.04 -10.93
N SER A 84 2.06 -15.11 -10.13
CA SER A 84 2.47 -16.47 -10.52
C SER A 84 1.56 -17.13 -11.56
N GLY A 85 0.42 -16.51 -11.92
CA GLY A 85 -0.45 -16.99 -13.00
C GLY A 85 -1.90 -17.23 -12.59
N PHE A 86 -2.25 -17.08 -11.30
CA PHE A 86 -3.62 -17.31 -10.81
C PHE A 86 -4.50 -16.03 -10.84
N TYR A 87 -4.12 -15.01 -11.62
CA TYR A 87 -4.83 -13.74 -11.73
C TYR A 87 -6.28 -13.85 -12.20
N SER A 88 -6.71 -14.99 -12.77
CA SER A 88 -8.09 -15.23 -13.20
C SER A 88 -9.00 -15.76 -12.09
N LYS A 89 -8.44 -16.27 -10.98
CA LYS A 89 -9.21 -16.85 -9.88
C LYS A 89 -9.98 -15.76 -9.13
N THR A 90 -11.29 -15.96 -8.95
CA THR A 90 -12.19 -14.96 -8.34
C THR A 90 -11.75 -14.52 -6.95
N VAL A 91 -11.37 -15.46 -6.08
CA VAL A 91 -10.92 -15.15 -4.72
C VAL A 91 -9.67 -14.28 -4.73
N VAL A 92 -8.68 -14.64 -5.54
CA VAL A 92 -7.42 -13.89 -5.72
C VAL A 92 -7.70 -12.48 -6.26
N LYS A 93 -8.61 -12.36 -7.23
CA LYS A 93 -9.06 -11.07 -7.77
C LYS A 93 -9.65 -10.18 -6.69
N VAL A 94 -10.60 -10.70 -5.94
CA VAL A 94 -11.33 -9.94 -4.91
C VAL A 94 -10.37 -9.43 -3.85
N ILE A 95 -9.48 -10.29 -3.33
CA ILE A 95 -8.51 -9.88 -2.30
C ILE A 95 -7.57 -8.79 -2.84
N ASN A 96 -7.08 -8.92 -4.08
CA ASN A 96 -6.24 -7.89 -4.68
C ASN A 96 -6.97 -6.56 -4.87
N TYR A 97 -8.25 -6.57 -5.26
CA TYR A 97 -9.03 -5.33 -5.37
C TYR A 97 -9.32 -4.71 -4.00
N ILE A 98 -9.60 -5.51 -2.98
CA ILE A 98 -9.77 -5.04 -1.61
C ILE A 98 -8.47 -4.37 -1.12
N GLY A 99 -7.33 -5.04 -1.26
CA GLY A 99 -6.04 -4.49 -0.86
C GLY A 99 -5.70 -3.20 -1.61
N PHE A 100 -5.95 -3.16 -2.92
CA PHE A 100 -5.76 -1.95 -3.71
C PHE A 100 -6.66 -0.80 -3.24
N GLY A 101 -7.93 -1.09 -2.94
CA GLY A 101 -8.87 -0.12 -2.40
C GLY A 101 -8.38 0.45 -1.06
N PHE A 102 -7.91 -0.41 -0.16
CA PHE A 102 -7.33 0.03 1.12
C PHE A 102 -6.10 0.91 0.92
N HIS A 103 -5.12 0.48 0.13
CA HIS A 103 -3.92 1.28 -0.15
C HIS A 103 -4.28 2.65 -0.76
N PHE A 104 -5.23 2.67 -1.69
CA PHE A 104 -5.68 3.89 -2.34
C PHE A 104 -6.35 4.84 -1.34
N LEU A 105 -7.26 4.33 -0.50
CA LEU A 105 -7.95 5.11 0.53
C LEU A 105 -6.99 5.66 1.58
N VAL A 106 -6.03 4.86 2.05
CA VAL A 106 -4.99 5.30 2.98
C VAL A 106 -4.14 6.40 2.36
N THR A 107 -3.74 6.26 1.10
CA THR A 107 -2.96 7.27 0.37
C THR A 107 -3.74 8.60 0.25
N ILE A 108 -5.03 8.54 -0.08
CA ILE A 108 -5.90 9.74 -0.11
C ILE A 108 -6.04 10.35 1.28
N GLY A 109 -6.28 9.54 2.30
CA GLY A 109 -6.42 10.00 3.68
C GLY A 109 -5.16 10.72 4.18
N MET A 110 -3.97 10.15 3.91
CA MET A 110 -2.69 10.78 4.20
C MET A 110 -2.53 12.10 3.45
N LEU A 111 -2.81 12.14 2.14
CA LEU A 111 -2.71 13.37 1.36
C LEU A 111 -3.64 14.46 1.90
N TYR A 112 -4.89 14.11 2.20
CA TYR A 112 -5.86 15.04 2.77
C TYR A 112 -5.40 15.58 4.12
N PHE A 113 -4.90 14.71 5.00
CA PHE A 113 -4.38 15.10 6.30
C PHE A 113 -3.22 16.10 6.15
N MET A 114 -2.25 15.80 5.29
CA MET A 114 -1.07 16.66 5.07
C MET A 114 -1.42 18.02 4.43
N LEU A 115 -2.43 18.07 3.56
CA LEU A 115 -2.88 19.33 2.95
C LEU A 115 -3.73 20.17 3.92
N THR A 116 -4.50 19.52 4.78
CA THR A 116 -5.41 20.17 5.73
C THR A 116 -4.64 20.70 6.93
N PHE A 117 -3.77 19.87 7.49
CA PHE A 117 -2.90 20.22 8.60
C PHE A 117 -1.54 20.46 7.99
N LYS A 118 -1.21 21.73 7.69
CA LYS A 118 0.18 22.12 7.43
C LYS A 118 1.02 21.55 8.58
N LEU A 119 1.90 20.61 8.25
CA LEU A 119 2.81 19.98 9.20
C LEU A 119 3.79 21.00 9.84
N ASP A 120 3.73 22.28 9.45
CA ASP A 120 4.32 23.46 10.10
C ASP A 120 4.03 23.61 11.61
N THR A 121 3.18 22.78 12.23
CA THR A 121 2.82 22.88 13.67
C THR A 121 3.06 21.63 14.52
N PHE A 122 3.67 20.57 13.98
CA PHE A 122 4.00 19.37 14.76
C PHE A 122 5.50 19.20 15.10
N PHE A 123 6.32 20.23 14.85
CA PHE A 123 7.70 20.33 15.36
C PHE A 123 7.96 21.69 16.00
#